data_AF-A0A7J4T4Q8-F1
#
_entry.id   AF-A0A7J4T4Q8-F1
#
_cell.length_a   1.000
_cell.length_b   1.000
_cell.length_c   1.000
_cell.angle_alpha   90.00
_cell.angle_beta   90.00
_cell.angle_gamma   90.00
#
_symmetry.space_group_name_H-M   'P 1'
#
loop_
_entity.id
_entity.type
_entity.pdbx_description
1 polymer ?
#
loop_
_entity_poly.entity_id
_entity_poly.type
_entity_poly.pdbx_seq_one_letter_code
_entity_poly.pdbx_strand_id
1 'polypeptide(L)'
;MRIGEVEVTFVHGDILDHLDWLESIKASLVLRRKLLTKCLEKNPYLIKNSVNLQPRWDSNPIPSLRWSGTEANQDLTKKMMKLCITDTMATISHHDASVESLIESLRGMVKTSVKELIIFHKDGEDYAEV
;
A
#
# COMPACT_ATOMS: atom_id res chain seq x y z
N MET A 1 -13.91 -6.91 3.37
CA MET A 1 -14.84 -6.59 2.26
C MET A 1 -14.30 -7.21 0.98
N ARG A 2 -15.10 -7.76 0.07
CA ARG A 2 -14.58 -8.34 -1.18
C ARG A 2 -14.96 -7.47 -2.39
N ILE A 3 -13.99 -7.10 -3.22
CA ILE A 3 -14.20 -6.38 -4.48
C ILE A 3 -13.60 -7.21 -5.62
N GLY A 4 -14.47 -7.79 -6.45
CA GLY A 4 -14.05 -8.74 -7.48
C GLY A 4 -13.38 -9.97 -6.85
N GLU A 5 -12.13 -10.23 -7.24
CA GLU A 5 -11.33 -11.35 -6.72
C GLU A 5 -10.47 -10.98 -5.51
N VAL A 6 -10.50 -9.72 -5.07
CA VAL A 6 -9.62 -9.19 -4.01
C VAL A 6 -10.40 -9.01 -2.72
N GLU A 7 -9.90 -9.61 -1.64
CA GLU A 7 -10.30 -9.32 -0.28
C GLU A 7 -9.61 -8.04 0.20
N VAL A 8 -10.39 -7.10 0.73
CA VAL A 8 -9.95 -5.80 1.20
C VAL A 8 -10.20 -5.69 2.69
N THR A 9 -9.14 -5.40 3.43
CA THR A 9 -9.13 -5.20 4.88
C THR A 9 -8.73 -3.77 5.16
N PHE A 10 -9.60 -3.01 5.84
CA PHE A 10 -9.28 -1.67 6.33
C PHE A 10 -8.86 -1.75 7.78
N VAL A 11 -7.71 -1.16 8.10
CA VAL A 11 -7.19 -1.10 9.46
C VAL A 11 -7.08 0.36 9.87
N HIS A 12 -7.81 0.71 10.92
CA HIS A 12 -7.66 2.01 11.57
C HIS A 12 -6.46 1.96 12.52
N GLY A 13 -5.40 2.72 12.22
CA GLY A 13 -4.17 2.73 13.01
C GLY A 13 -2.91 2.96 12.19
N ASP A 14 -1.78 3.14 12.90
CA ASP A 14 -0.47 3.26 12.26
C ASP A 14 0.04 1.89 11.83
N ILE A 15 0.42 1.74 10.56
CA ILE A 15 1.04 0.52 10.04
C ILE A 15 2.27 0.08 10.87
N LEU A 16 2.96 1.02 11.52
CA LEU A 16 4.12 0.76 12.37
C LEU A 16 3.79 -0.04 13.64
N ASP A 17 2.52 -0.16 14.01
CA ASP A 17 2.06 -0.91 15.20
C ASP A 17 1.60 -2.33 14.85
N HIS A 18 1.59 -2.66 13.55
CA HIS A 18 1.06 -3.92 13.02
C HIS A 18 2.10 -4.75 12.25
N LEU A 19 3.38 -4.39 12.34
CA LEU A 19 4.45 -4.99 11.54
C LEU A 19 4.62 -6.49 11.79
N ASP A 20 4.50 -6.96 13.04
CA ASP A 20 4.62 -8.38 13.38
C ASP A 20 3.48 -9.21 12.78
N TRP A 21 2.27 -8.66 12.75
CA TRP A 21 1.14 -9.29 12.06
C TRP A 21 1.39 -9.37 10.57
N LEU A 22 1.82 -8.26 9.94
CA LEU A 22 2.15 -8.22 8.51
C LEU A 22 3.28 -9.20 8.15
N GLU A 23 4.26 -9.39 9.01
CA GLU A 23 5.32 -10.38 8.83
C GLU A 23 4.75 -11.80 8.88
N SER A 24 3.90 -12.10 9.87
CA SER A 24 3.31 -13.43 10.08
C SER A 24 2.51 -13.94 8.87
N ILE A 25 1.86 -13.02 8.15
CA ILE A 25 1.09 -13.30 6.92
C ILE A 25 1.91 -13.10 5.65
N LYS A 26 3.21 -12.80 5.76
CA LYS A 26 4.14 -12.54 4.67
C LYS A 26 3.70 -11.41 3.73
N ALA A 27 3.02 -10.38 4.26
CA ALA A 27 2.54 -9.27 3.45
C ALA A 27 3.68 -8.56 2.71
N SER A 28 3.41 -8.17 1.47
CA SER A 28 4.23 -7.23 0.72
C SER A 28 3.92 -5.79 1.15
N LEU A 29 4.86 -5.13 1.82
CA LEU A 29 4.74 -3.71 2.15
C LEU A 29 5.00 -2.88 0.90
N VAL A 30 4.01 -2.14 0.42
CA VAL A 30 4.18 -1.25 -0.74
C VAL A 30 4.01 0.20 -0.29
N LEU A 31 5.14 0.87 -0.05
CA LEU A 31 5.18 2.14 0.68
C LEU A 31 6.20 3.11 0.08
N ARG A 32 6.00 4.41 0.36
CA ARG A 32 7.02 5.44 0.08
C ARG A 32 8.21 5.28 1.03
N ARG A 33 9.39 5.66 0.53
CA ARG A 33 10.67 5.42 1.19
C ARG A 33 10.73 5.78 2.68
N LYS A 34 10.29 6.98 3.07
CA LYS A 34 10.37 7.44 4.48
C LYS A 34 9.63 6.50 5.43
N LEU A 35 8.40 6.10 5.07
CA LEU A 35 7.60 5.21 5.90
C LEU A 35 8.11 3.77 5.82
N LEU A 36 8.51 3.32 4.64
CA LEU A 36 9.10 1.99 4.48
C LEU A 36 10.35 1.83 5.34
N THR A 37 11.26 2.81 5.35
CA THR A 37 12.46 2.80 6.18
C THR A 37 12.10 2.64 7.66
N LYS A 38 11.12 3.40 8.17
CA LYS A 38 10.65 3.24 9.56
C LYS A 38 10.10 1.83 9.86
N CYS A 39 9.36 1.25 8.91
CA CYS A 39 8.86 -0.12 9.05
C CYS A 39 10.01 -1.11 9.16
N LEU A 40 11.02 -0.98 8.29
CA LEU A 40 12.17 -1.88 8.24
C LEU A 40 13.15 -1.68 9.41
N GLU A 41 13.22 -0.47 9.98
CA GLU A 41 13.98 -0.22 11.22
C GLU A 41 13.36 -0.95 12.42
N LYS A 42 12.03 -1.01 12.50
CA LYS A 42 11.32 -1.75 13.55
C LYS A 42 11.30 -3.26 13.30
N ASN A 43 11.03 -3.68 12.07
CA ASN A 43 10.99 -5.09 11.68
C ASN A 43 11.73 -5.32 10.34
N PRO A 44 13.02 -5.68 10.40
CA PRO A 44 13.85 -5.90 9.21
C PRO A 44 13.44 -7.10 8.34
N TYR A 45 12.72 -8.09 8.88
CA TYR A 45 12.36 -9.31 8.15
C TYR A 45 11.42 -9.04 6.96
N LEU A 46 10.65 -7.96 7.05
CA LEU A 46 9.73 -7.51 6.01
C LEU A 46 10.44 -7.04 4.73
N ILE A 47 11.75 -6.79 4.75
CA ILE A 47 12.51 -6.28 3.59
C ILE A 47 12.36 -7.17 2.35
N LYS A 48 12.28 -8.49 2.55
CA LYS A 48 12.22 -9.48 1.46
C LYS A 48 10.98 -9.33 0.58
N ASN A 49 9.89 -8.85 1.16
CA ASN A 49 8.60 -8.73 0.49
C ASN A 49 8.23 -7.27 0.20
N SER A 50 9.10 -6.33 0.58
CA SER A 50 8.81 -4.90 0.54
C SER A 50 9.15 -4.26 -0.80
N VAL A 51 8.31 -3.33 -1.24
CA VAL A 51 8.48 -2.51 -2.43
C VAL A 51 8.66 -1.06 -2.02
N ASN A 52 9.83 -0.50 -2.33
CA ASN A 52 10.10 0.91 -2.16
C ASN A 52 9.61 1.70 -3.38
N LEU A 53 8.58 2.53 -3.21
CA LEU A 53 8.01 3.31 -4.31
C LEU A 53 8.83 4.56 -4.69
N GLN A 54 9.80 4.96 -3.87
CA GLN A 54 10.65 6.13 -4.10
C GLN A 54 12.12 5.83 -3.76
N PRO A 55 12.77 4.87 -4.45
CA PRO A 55 14.18 4.56 -4.23
C PRO A 55 15.08 5.77 -4.48
N ARG A 56 16.24 5.78 -3.81
CA ARG A 56 17.19 6.91 -3.89
C ARG A 56 18.11 6.83 -5.11
N TRP A 57 18.46 5.60 -5.51
CA TRP A 57 19.51 5.32 -6.47
C TRP A 57 19.02 4.49 -7.67
N ASP A 58 17.77 4.07 -7.64
CA ASP A 58 17.13 3.26 -8.69
C ASP A 58 16.00 4.04 -9.34
N SER A 59 15.49 3.52 -10.46
CA SER A 59 14.29 4.06 -11.08
C SER A 59 13.07 3.87 -10.17
N ASN A 60 12.21 4.91 -10.12
CA ASN A 60 10.94 4.80 -9.41
C ASN A 60 10.08 3.71 -10.06
N PRO A 61 9.58 2.71 -9.29
CA PRO A 61 8.74 1.64 -9.84
C PRO A 61 7.45 2.17 -10.48
N ILE A 62 6.99 3.33 -10.01
CA ILE A 62 5.89 4.09 -10.61
C ILE A 62 6.45 5.45 -11.04
N PRO A 63 6.68 5.66 -12.35
CA PRO A 63 7.15 6.95 -12.86
C PRO A 63 6.21 8.09 -12.47
N SER A 64 6.79 9.22 -12.06
CA SER A 64 6.05 10.43 -11.65
C SER A 64 4.97 10.17 -10.60
N LEU A 65 5.27 9.33 -9.60
CA LEU A 65 4.33 8.95 -8.54
C LEU A 65 3.72 10.18 -7.83
N ARG A 66 2.41 10.36 -7.99
CA ARG A 66 1.56 11.26 -7.19
C ARG A 66 0.66 10.41 -6.28
N TRP A 67 0.84 10.58 -4.97
CA TRP A 67 0.24 9.71 -3.94
C TRP A 67 -1.23 10.05 -3.64
N SER A 68 -1.54 11.33 -3.53
CA SER A 68 -2.85 11.83 -3.06
C SER A 68 -3.24 13.12 -3.76
N GLY A 69 -4.50 13.53 -3.57
CA GLY A 69 -5.08 14.73 -4.20
C GLY A 69 -5.69 14.46 -5.58
N THR A 70 -6.20 15.51 -6.21
CA THR A 70 -6.85 15.47 -7.54
C THR A 70 -5.90 15.05 -8.65
N GLU A 71 -4.60 15.18 -8.41
CA GLU A 71 -3.54 14.80 -9.32
C GLU A 71 -2.95 13.41 -9.03
N ALA A 72 -3.49 12.66 -8.07
CA ALA A 72 -3.00 11.31 -7.76
C ALA A 72 -2.97 10.43 -9.02
N ASN A 73 -1.97 9.57 -9.13
CA ASN A 73 -1.86 8.69 -10.29
C ASN A 73 -3.13 7.83 -10.38
N GLN A 74 -3.84 7.91 -11.52
CA GLN A 74 -4.92 6.98 -11.80
C GLN A 74 -4.42 5.54 -11.67
N ASP A 75 -5.29 4.68 -11.13
CA ASP A 75 -5.03 3.26 -10.90
C ASP A 75 -3.80 2.98 -10.02
N LEU A 76 -3.49 3.86 -9.04
CA LEU A 76 -2.33 3.69 -8.16
C LEU A 76 -2.36 2.34 -7.43
N THR A 77 -3.52 1.93 -6.90
CA THR A 77 -3.70 0.60 -6.29
C THR A 77 -3.31 -0.53 -7.27
N LYS A 78 -3.78 -0.48 -8.52
CA LYS A 78 -3.45 -1.50 -9.53
C LYS A 78 -1.94 -1.55 -9.81
N LYS A 79 -1.29 -0.39 -9.91
CA LYS A 79 0.16 -0.29 -10.15
C LYS A 79 0.95 -0.89 -8.99
N MET A 80 0.54 -0.61 -7.75
CA MET A 80 1.18 -1.17 -6.55
C MET A 80 1.01 -2.67 -6.45
N MET A 81 -0.19 -3.20 -6.74
CA MET A 81 -0.45 -4.65 -6.69
C MET A 81 0.41 -5.43 -7.69
N LYS A 82 0.69 -4.87 -8.87
CA LYS A 82 1.60 -5.47 -9.86
C LYS A 82 3.07 -5.54 -9.41
N LEU A 83 3.45 -4.75 -8.41
CA LEU A 83 4.80 -4.76 -7.85
C LEU A 83 4.94 -5.76 -6.69
N CYS A 84 3.83 -6.28 -6.17
CA CYS A 84 3.83 -7.21 -5.05
C CYS A 84 4.42 -8.56 -5.45
N ILE A 85 5.17 -9.14 -4.53
CA ILE A 85 5.80 -10.44 -4.70
C ILE A 85 4.93 -11.55 -4.08
N THR A 86 4.09 -11.18 -3.11
CA THR A 86 3.19 -12.07 -2.38
C THR A 86 1.75 -11.88 -2.81
N ASP A 87 0.84 -12.74 -2.32
CA ASP A 87 -0.59 -12.61 -2.54
C ASP A 87 -1.28 -11.63 -1.57
N THR A 88 -0.53 -11.02 -0.65
CA THR A 88 -1.05 -10.08 0.33
C THR A 88 -0.31 -8.75 0.22
N MET A 89 -1.00 -7.66 -0.11
CA MET A 89 -0.44 -6.32 -0.17
C MET A 89 -0.84 -5.53 1.06
N ALA A 90 0.12 -4.87 1.72
CA ALA A 90 -0.14 -3.89 2.76
C ALA A 90 0.35 -2.50 2.33
N THR A 91 -0.51 -1.51 2.46
CA THR A 91 -0.20 -0.12 2.15
C THR A 91 -1.00 0.84 3.04
N ILE A 92 -0.77 2.14 2.90
CA ILE A 92 -1.57 3.18 3.57
C ILE A 92 -2.60 3.78 2.61
N SER A 93 -3.61 4.45 3.15
CA SER A 93 -4.59 5.20 2.37
C SER A 93 -3.91 6.21 1.42
N HIS A 94 -4.49 6.34 0.24
CA HIS A 94 -3.98 7.15 -0.85
C HIS A 94 -5.13 7.64 -1.74
N HIS A 95 -4.81 8.48 -2.74
CA HIS A 95 -5.80 9.19 -3.54
C HIS A 95 -6.69 10.10 -2.66
N ASP A 96 -8.01 10.01 -2.81
CA ASP A 96 -9.06 10.68 -2.01
C ASP A 96 -9.54 9.82 -0.82
N ALA A 97 -8.96 8.63 -0.65
CA ALA A 97 -9.34 7.62 0.34
C ALA A 97 -10.82 7.17 0.26
N SER A 98 -11.52 7.42 -0.86
CA SER A 98 -12.90 6.98 -1.02
C SER A 98 -12.98 5.49 -1.37
N VAL A 99 -14.02 4.82 -0.86
CA VAL A 99 -14.27 3.41 -1.16
C VAL A 99 -14.66 3.24 -2.63
N GLU A 100 -15.33 4.24 -3.21
CA GLU A 100 -15.72 4.30 -4.62
C GLU A 100 -14.49 4.28 -5.54
N SER A 101 -13.50 5.14 -5.29
CA SER A 101 -12.24 5.18 -6.02
C SER A 101 -11.48 3.84 -5.96
N LEU A 102 -11.50 3.20 -4.78
CA LEU A 102 -10.94 1.86 -4.61
C LEU A 102 -11.73 0.80 -5.42
N ILE A 103 -13.06 0.84 -5.39
CA ILE A 103 -13.91 -0.09 -6.14
C ILE A 103 -13.63 0.03 -7.64
N GLU A 104 -13.56 1.25 -8.18
CA GLU A 104 -13.23 1.50 -9.58
C GLU A 104 -11.83 0.99 -9.93
N SER A 105 -10.86 1.24 -9.05
CA SER A 105 -9.49 0.75 -9.17
C SER A 105 -9.39 -0.79 -9.10
N LEU A 106 -10.31 -1.50 -8.45
CA LEU A 106 -10.24 -2.96 -8.35
C LEU A 106 -11.10 -3.67 -9.41
N ARG A 107 -12.24 -3.10 -9.82
CA ARG A 107 -13.17 -3.71 -10.79
C ARG A 107 -12.56 -3.95 -12.18
N GLY A 108 -11.62 -3.10 -12.60
CA GLY A 108 -10.94 -3.23 -13.89
C GLY A 108 -9.74 -4.17 -13.91
N MET A 109 -9.48 -4.91 -12.83
CA MET A 109 -8.26 -5.71 -12.68
C MET A 109 -8.48 -7.16 -13.14
N VAL A 110 -7.79 -7.60 -14.20
CA VAL A 110 -8.00 -8.93 -14.79
C VAL A 110 -6.83 -9.89 -14.52
N LYS A 111 -5.69 -9.40 -13.99
CA LYS A 111 -4.51 -10.22 -13.66
C LYS A 111 -3.73 -9.61 -12.50
N THR A 112 -3.92 -10.15 -11.30
CA THR A 112 -3.09 -9.87 -10.13
C THR A 112 -2.86 -11.17 -9.35
N SER A 113 -1.67 -11.33 -8.78
CA SER A 113 -1.39 -12.41 -7.81
C SER A 113 -1.88 -12.05 -6.41
N VAL A 114 -2.14 -10.77 -6.15
CA VAL A 114 -2.62 -10.25 -4.87
C VAL A 114 -4.10 -10.62 -4.70
N LYS A 115 -4.38 -11.40 -3.67
CA LYS A 115 -5.71 -11.83 -3.21
C LYS A 115 -6.20 -11.01 -2.03
N GLU A 116 -5.30 -10.51 -1.19
CA GLU A 116 -5.64 -9.67 -0.04
C GLU A 116 -4.96 -8.30 -0.13
N LEU A 117 -5.73 -7.24 0.10
CA LEU A 117 -5.31 -5.86 0.15
C LEU A 117 -5.64 -5.27 1.52
N ILE A 118 -4.61 -4.99 2.30
CA ILE A 118 -4.68 -4.36 3.62
C ILE A 118 -4.34 -2.87 3.46
N ILE A 119 -5.30 -2.01 3.81
CA ILE A 119 -5.16 -0.55 3.75
C ILE A 119 -5.23 0.01 5.16
N PHE A 120 -4.10 0.56 5.61
CA PHE A 120 -4.03 1.30 6.87
C PHE A 120 -4.48 2.74 6.65
N HIS A 121 -5.34 3.23 7.53
CA HIS A 121 -5.67 4.65 7.60
C HIS A 121 -5.44 5.17 9.02
N LYS A 122 -4.79 6.33 9.12
CA LYS A 122 -4.85 7.21 10.28
C LYS A 122 -5.86 8.30 9.99
N ASP A 123 -6.58 8.77 11.00
CA ASP A 123 -7.55 9.83 10.80
C ASP A 123 -6.84 11.15 10.48
N GLY A 124 -7.54 12.05 9.76
CA GLY A 124 -6.98 13.30 9.26
C GLY A 124 -6.45 14.24 10.36
N GLU A 125 -6.93 14.09 11.60
CA GLU A 125 -6.43 14.83 12.76
C GLU A 125 -4.99 14.43 13.14
N ASP A 126 -4.52 13.24 12.74
CA ASP A 126 -3.15 12.77 12.98
C ASP A 126 -2.12 13.23 11.93
N TYR A 127 -2.59 13.84 10.83
CA TYR A 127 -1.73 14.35 9.74
C TYR A 127 -1.44 15.86 9.84
N ALA A 128 -1.84 16.50 10.93
CA ALA A 128 -1.65 17.93 11.13
C ALA A 128 -0.16 18.37 11.28
N GLU A 129 0.79 17.44 11.37
CA GLU A 129 2.21 17.75 11.56
C GLU A 129 3.16 16.99 10.62
N VAL A 130 3.07 17.22 9.30
CA VAL A 130 4.18 16.93 8.37
C VAL A 130 4.43 18.06 7.40
#